data_AF-A0A1F6C3K5-F1
#
_entry.id   AF-A0A1F6C3K5-F1
#
_cell.length_a   1.000
_cell.length_b   1.000
_cell.length_c   1.000
_cell.angle_alpha   90.00
_cell.angle_beta   90.00
_cell.angle_gamma   90.00
#
_symmetry.space_group_name_H-M   'P 1'
#
loop_
_entity.id
_entity.type
_entity.pdbx_description
1 polymer ?
#
loop_
_entity_poly.entity_id
_entity_poly.type
_entity_poly.pdbx_seq_one_letter_code
_entity_poly.pdbx_strand_id
1 'polypeptide(L)'
;MDLPLKPETPGRQTCEVRVLPQPDERSSANNSAAFSFEALKGRRRVLLAAGSPVPDFGYLRRLLAADETMEVDAVVAAGRGGVSRQDAALLRGLKGYDLVILVDLPSSALPAADRGLTEFVRAGGGLLAVGGRNAFDGGYRVLGDLLPVRVVEFGPSFEEDRFQAAFGEGHSILGLSDDPDADARALSELPPLLGFNRTLGARPGATVLAFHPRQQTPEGARMPLIVASASGAGKVVAVPCATLYRLDALMWGIGKPAEVPRTLWKNVFGWLLTPENARRVRVTADRPIWRSGEPITLRASAYDPLMRPQRWATVTVSISDPLGPRTVTLAESGEGRYVGQVRGLSAGEHAFEGRAEVGGAEVGRDAGTFTVSAAGLEFDALRMNEDLLRRIARVSGGGFYRPAEFSSFITGLRLAPKPVLEVHEARLWGNPYALAALVALLAAEWTLRRRRGML
;
A
#
# COMPACT_ATOMS: atom_id res chain seq x y z
N MET A 1 0.08 18.75 22.77
CA MET A 1 0.13 20.09 22.15
C MET A 1 -0.15 19.86 20.69
N ASP A 2 -1.27 20.39 20.19
CA ASP A 2 -1.67 20.18 18.80
C ASP A 2 -1.14 21.36 17.98
N LEU A 3 -0.32 21.08 16.98
CA LEU A 3 0.27 22.08 16.09
C LEU A 3 -0.51 22.07 14.77
N PRO A 4 -1.32 23.10 14.45
CA PRO A 4 -2.04 23.16 13.19
C PRO A 4 -1.06 23.36 12.03
N LEU A 5 -1.13 22.46 11.04
CA LEU A 5 -0.31 22.52 9.82
C LEU A 5 -1.22 22.71 8.61
N LYS A 6 -0.95 23.74 7.80
CA LYS A 6 -1.67 23.97 6.53
C LYS A 6 -0.69 23.79 5.37
N PRO A 7 -0.88 22.77 4.51
CA PRO A 7 0.00 22.58 3.36
C PRO A 7 -0.14 23.73 2.35
N GLU A 8 1.00 24.23 1.87
CA GLU A 8 1.03 25.31 0.87
C GLU A 8 0.82 24.79 -0.56
N THR A 9 1.28 23.58 -0.86
CA THR A 9 1.22 22.97 -2.20
C THR A 9 0.65 21.54 -2.16
N PRO A 10 -0.10 21.12 -3.18
CA PRO A 10 -0.49 19.72 -3.33
C PRO A 10 0.71 18.80 -3.56
N GLY A 11 0.62 17.56 -3.08
CA GLY A 11 1.65 16.53 -3.22
C GLY A 11 2.19 16.03 -1.88
N ARG A 12 3.19 15.14 -1.94
CA ARG A 12 3.87 14.63 -0.74
C ARG A 12 4.72 15.74 -0.13
N GLN A 13 4.50 16.02 1.14
CA GLN A 13 5.27 16.96 1.93
C GLN A 13 5.97 16.21 3.07
N THR A 14 7.22 16.59 3.35
CA THR A 14 7.98 16.10 4.50
C THR A 14 8.24 17.29 5.42
N CYS A 15 7.83 17.16 6.67
CA CYS A 15 8.03 18.16 7.71
C CYS A 15 8.93 17.60 8.81
N GLU A 16 9.66 18.48 9.48
CA GLU A 16 10.52 18.13 10.60
C GLU A 16 10.11 18.95 11.82
N VAL A 17 9.79 18.26 12.91
CA VAL A 17 9.58 18.89 14.22
C VAL A 17 10.90 18.89 14.96
N ARG A 18 11.32 20.07 15.43
CA ARG A 18 12.54 20.22 16.23
C ARG A 18 12.21 20.74 17.63
N VAL A 19 12.85 20.15 18.63
CA VAL A 19 12.87 20.65 20.00
C VAL A 19 14.16 21.45 20.19
N LEU A 20 14.08 22.56 20.92
CA LEU A 20 15.25 23.38 21.22
C LEU A 20 16.15 22.66 22.24
N PRO A 21 17.49 22.72 22.08
CA PRO A 21 18.42 22.12 23.02
C PRO A 21 18.24 22.62 24.45
N GLN A 22 18.33 21.72 25.43
CA GLN A 22 18.22 22.06 26.85
C GLN A 22 19.60 22.25 27.53
N PRO A 23 19.70 23.05 28.62
CA PRO A 23 20.99 23.42 29.24
C PRO A 23 21.87 22.27 29.76
N ASP A 24 21.35 21.05 29.93
CA ASP A 24 22.09 19.87 30.41
C ASP A 24 21.99 18.67 29.46
N GLU A 25 21.62 18.93 28.21
CA GLU A 25 21.41 17.88 27.22
C GLU A 25 22.73 17.34 26.68
N ARG A 26 22.96 16.03 26.85
CA ARG A 26 24.21 15.37 26.41
C ARG A 26 24.34 15.22 24.89
N SER A 27 23.24 15.25 24.16
CA SER A 27 23.22 15.10 22.71
C SER A 27 21.96 15.72 22.14
N SER A 28 22.10 16.61 21.16
CA SER A 28 20.99 17.18 20.40
C SER A 28 20.62 16.36 19.15
N ALA A 29 21.29 15.22 18.93
CA ALA A 29 21.13 14.41 17.71
C ALA A 29 19.73 13.79 17.55
N ASN A 30 18.94 13.71 18.63
CA ASN A 30 17.57 13.20 18.64
C ASN A 30 16.50 14.28 18.90
N ASN A 31 16.87 15.56 18.82
CA ASN A 31 15.92 16.67 18.99
C ASN A 31 15.06 16.95 17.77
N SER A 32 15.16 16.13 16.73
CA SER A 32 14.40 16.26 15.51
C SER A 32 13.65 14.98 15.16
N ALA A 33 12.39 15.10 14.76
CA ALA A 33 11.59 14.01 14.21
C ALA A 33 10.93 14.48 12.91
N ALA A 34 11.15 13.72 11.82
CA ALA A 34 10.50 13.98 10.55
C ALA A 34 9.22 13.15 10.39
N PHE A 35 8.23 13.70 9.70
CA PHE A 35 7.00 13.02 9.28
C PHE A 35 6.63 13.48 7.86
N SER A 36 5.90 12.64 7.12
CA SER A 36 5.42 13.00 5.79
C SER A 36 3.93 12.74 5.65
N PHE A 37 3.26 13.55 4.84
CA PHE A 37 1.85 13.43 4.49
C PHE A 37 1.63 13.84 3.04
N GLU A 38 0.50 13.46 2.45
CA GLU A 38 0.14 13.83 1.07
C GLU A 38 -0.99 14.85 1.09
N ALA A 39 -0.71 16.05 0.60
CA ALA A 39 -1.70 17.12 0.47
C ALA A 39 -2.46 16.97 -0.85
N LEU A 40 -3.77 16.77 -0.78
CA LEU A 40 -4.61 16.63 -1.98
C LEU A 40 -4.87 17.98 -2.64
N LYS A 41 -4.93 18.00 -3.98
CA LYS A 41 -5.13 19.21 -4.81
C LYS A 41 -6.48 19.91 -4.63
N GLY A 42 -7.45 19.23 -4.01
CA GLY A 42 -8.81 19.72 -3.75
C GLY A 42 -9.74 18.55 -3.43
N ARG A 43 -10.98 18.87 -3.05
CA ARG A 43 -12.03 17.84 -2.89
C ARG A 43 -12.51 17.36 -4.26
N ARG A 44 -12.81 16.07 -4.37
CA ARG A 44 -13.44 15.47 -5.56
C ARG A 44 -14.89 15.90 -5.63
N ARG A 45 -15.31 16.45 -6.75
CA ARG A 45 -16.69 16.91 -6.92
C ARG A 45 -17.56 15.80 -7.50
N VAL A 46 -18.64 15.48 -6.82
CA VAL A 46 -19.56 14.40 -7.17
C VAL A 46 -20.96 14.95 -7.43
N LEU A 47 -21.53 14.65 -8.60
CA LEU A 47 -22.92 14.92 -8.91
C LEU A 47 -23.75 13.66 -8.63
N LEU A 48 -24.64 13.71 -7.65
CA LEU A 48 -25.56 12.62 -7.32
C LEU A 48 -26.98 13.00 -7.77
N ALA A 49 -27.48 12.35 -8.81
CA ALA A 49 -28.80 12.62 -9.39
C ALA A 49 -29.75 11.42 -9.24
N ALA A 50 -30.97 11.68 -8.81
CA ALA A 50 -32.02 10.67 -8.73
C ALA A 50 -33.34 11.09 -9.38
N GLY A 51 -34.10 10.12 -9.88
CA GLY A 51 -35.42 10.35 -10.47
C GLY A 51 -36.53 10.59 -9.45
N SER A 52 -36.32 10.15 -8.22
CA SER A 52 -37.26 10.32 -7.11
C SER A 52 -36.51 10.11 -5.79
N PRO A 53 -37.07 10.51 -4.63
CA PRO A 53 -36.40 10.35 -3.33
C PRO A 53 -36.45 8.88 -2.85
N VAL A 54 -35.73 8.00 -3.55
CA VAL A 54 -35.60 6.58 -3.18
C VAL A 54 -34.63 6.39 -2.01
N PRO A 55 -34.82 5.36 -1.14
CA PRO A 55 -33.89 5.09 -0.04
C PRO A 55 -32.42 4.93 -0.46
N ASP A 56 -32.17 4.39 -1.65
CA ASP A 56 -30.82 4.19 -2.20
C ASP A 56 -30.09 5.52 -2.45
N PHE A 57 -30.82 6.58 -2.85
CA PHE A 57 -30.25 7.92 -2.98
C PHE A 57 -29.79 8.44 -1.62
N GLY A 58 -30.63 8.33 -0.59
CA GLY A 58 -30.27 8.74 0.77
C GLY A 58 -29.08 7.94 1.33
N TYR A 59 -29.00 6.65 1.00
CA TYR A 59 -27.89 5.79 1.40
C TYR A 59 -26.57 6.20 0.74
N LEU A 60 -26.52 6.32 -0.59
CA LEU A 60 -25.32 6.74 -1.31
C LEU A 60 -24.88 8.16 -0.93
N ARG A 61 -25.83 9.09 -0.72
CA ARG A 61 -25.53 10.43 -0.23
C ARG A 61 -24.81 10.41 1.12
N ARG A 62 -25.24 9.55 2.06
CA ARG A 62 -24.58 9.41 3.37
C ARG A 62 -23.18 8.83 3.24
N LEU A 63 -22.99 7.84 2.38
CA LEU A 63 -21.66 7.25 2.15
C LEU A 63 -20.67 8.27 1.58
N LEU A 64 -21.10 9.06 0.59
CA LEU A 64 -20.26 10.10 0.00
C LEU A 64 -19.98 11.24 0.99
N ALA A 65 -20.99 11.67 1.76
CA ALA A 65 -20.83 12.75 2.74
C ALA A 65 -19.94 12.35 3.94
N ALA A 66 -19.74 11.05 4.17
CA ALA A 66 -18.82 10.55 5.19
C ALA A 66 -17.34 10.66 4.76
N ASP A 67 -17.06 10.90 3.48
CA ASP A 67 -15.71 11.09 2.96
C ASP A 67 -15.40 12.59 2.82
N GLU A 68 -14.53 13.11 3.70
CA GLU A 68 -14.14 14.52 3.72
C GLU A 68 -13.35 14.98 2.48
N THR A 69 -12.88 14.02 1.67
CA THR A 69 -12.21 14.29 0.40
C THR A 69 -13.19 14.55 -0.74
N MET A 70 -14.50 14.40 -0.52
CA MET A 70 -15.54 14.58 -1.52
C MET A 70 -16.44 15.79 -1.22
N GLU A 71 -16.92 16.43 -2.28
CA GLU A 71 -17.95 17.46 -2.25
C GLU A 71 -19.12 16.98 -3.12
N VAL A 72 -20.32 16.91 -2.54
CA VAL A 72 -21.47 16.25 -3.18
C VAL A 72 -22.56 17.26 -3.49
N ASP A 73 -22.82 17.46 -4.78
CA ASP A 73 -23.99 18.16 -5.28
C ASP A 73 -25.09 17.14 -5.56
N ALA A 74 -26.22 17.25 -4.85
CA ALA A 74 -27.29 16.27 -4.88
C ALA A 74 -28.56 16.83 -5.52
N VAL A 75 -29.10 16.11 -6.51
CA VAL A 75 -30.25 16.50 -7.32
C VAL A 75 -31.31 15.40 -7.30
N VAL A 76 -32.58 15.77 -7.13
CA VAL A 76 -33.72 14.83 -7.20
C VAL A 76 -34.77 15.41 -8.14
N ALA A 77 -35.22 14.64 -9.14
CA ALA A 77 -36.28 15.09 -10.04
C ALA A 77 -37.59 15.30 -9.27
N ALA A 78 -38.31 16.39 -9.57
CA ALA A 78 -39.58 16.68 -8.93
C ALA A 78 -40.66 15.73 -9.49
N GLY A 79 -41.56 15.26 -8.61
CA GLY A 79 -42.51 14.15 -8.80
C GLY A 79 -43.58 14.26 -9.91
N ARG A 80 -43.34 15.04 -10.97
CA ARG A 80 -44.13 15.07 -12.20
C ARG A 80 -43.26 14.92 -13.46
N GLY A 81 -42.20 14.08 -13.37
CA GLY A 81 -41.31 13.78 -14.51
C GLY A 81 -40.45 14.96 -14.97
N GLY A 82 -40.41 16.04 -14.18
CA GLY A 82 -39.62 17.23 -14.47
C GLY A 82 -38.56 17.43 -13.40
N VAL A 83 -37.31 17.50 -13.81
CA VAL A 83 -36.23 18.03 -12.99
C VAL A 83 -36.45 19.55 -12.84
N SER A 84 -36.25 20.15 -11.66
CA SER A 84 -36.31 21.62 -11.51
C SER A 84 -35.42 22.30 -12.57
N ARG A 85 -35.74 23.51 -13.05
CA ARG A 85 -34.88 24.20 -14.05
C ARG A 85 -33.42 24.31 -13.60
N GLN A 86 -33.20 24.49 -12.30
CA GLN A 86 -31.87 24.57 -11.68
C GLN A 86 -31.15 23.21 -11.68
N ASP A 87 -31.89 22.15 -11.35
CA ASP A 87 -31.40 20.78 -11.32
C ASP A 87 -31.13 20.21 -12.73
N ALA A 88 -31.93 20.62 -13.72
CA ALA A 88 -31.74 20.27 -15.13
C ALA A 88 -30.53 20.98 -15.73
N ALA A 89 -30.15 22.14 -15.20
CA ALA A 89 -28.94 22.85 -15.59
C ALA A 89 -27.67 22.14 -15.05
N LEU A 90 -27.71 21.59 -13.84
CA LEU A 90 -26.61 20.80 -13.27
C LEU A 90 -26.34 19.52 -14.08
N LEU A 91 -27.41 18.83 -14.48
CA LEU A 91 -27.31 17.65 -15.35
C LEU A 91 -26.70 18.00 -16.73
N ARG A 92 -26.83 19.24 -17.21
CA ARG A 92 -26.25 19.70 -18.48
C ARG A 92 -24.82 20.24 -18.36
N GLY A 93 -24.38 20.57 -17.15
CA GLY A 93 -23.10 21.20 -16.85
C GLY A 93 -22.16 20.29 -16.09
N LEU A 94 -21.66 19.21 -16.72
CA LEU A 94 -20.78 18.23 -16.06
C LEU A 94 -19.33 18.73 -15.87
N LYS A 95 -19.00 19.92 -16.36
CA LYS A 95 -17.65 20.48 -16.29
C LYS A 95 -17.26 20.74 -14.82
N GLY A 96 -16.15 20.15 -14.39
CA GLY A 96 -15.62 20.33 -13.04
C GLY A 96 -16.15 19.33 -12.01
N TYR A 97 -16.96 18.35 -12.42
CA TYR A 97 -17.19 17.15 -11.63
C TYR A 97 -16.11 16.10 -11.95
N ASP A 98 -15.85 15.21 -10.99
CA ASP A 98 -14.99 14.04 -11.16
C ASP A 98 -15.82 12.74 -11.30
N LEU A 99 -17.03 12.71 -10.72
CA LEU A 99 -17.92 11.55 -10.71
C LEU A 99 -19.39 11.99 -10.85
N VAL A 100 -20.13 11.27 -11.70
CA VAL A 100 -21.59 11.39 -11.85
C VAL A 100 -22.22 10.07 -11.40
N ILE A 101 -23.22 10.16 -10.52
CA ILE A 101 -23.98 9.02 -10.00
C ILE A 101 -25.44 9.21 -10.35
N LEU A 102 -26.01 8.26 -11.07
CA LEU A 102 -27.41 8.22 -11.48
C LEU A 102 -28.12 7.13 -10.68
N VAL A 103 -29.10 7.49 -9.85
CA VAL A 103 -29.82 6.55 -8.97
C VAL A 103 -31.29 6.53 -9.32
N ASP A 104 -31.78 5.41 -9.85
CA ASP A 104 -33.19 5.26 -10.26
C ASP A 104 -33.68 6.45 -11.12
N LEU A 105 -32.81 6.95 -12.02
CA LEU A 105 -33.07 8.12 -12.83
C LEU A 105 -33.83 7.70 -14.09
N PRO A 106 -35.02 8.25 -14.40
CA PRO A 106 -35.73 7.91 -15.63
C PRO A 106 -34.92 8.33 -16.86
N SER A 107 -35.02 7.54 -17.92
CA SER A 107 -34.35 7.81 -19.19
C SER A 107 -34.68 9.19 -19.78
N SER A 108 -35.89 9.71 -19.50
CA SER A 108 -36.32 11.07 -19.87
C SER A 108 -35.59 12.20 -19.15
N ALA A 109 -34.99 11.91 -17.98
CA ALA A 109 -34.24 12.86 -17.17
C ALA A 109 -32.72 12.71 -17.32
N LEU A 110 -32.25 11.74 -18.14
CA LEU A 110 -30.85 11.68 -18.50
C LEU A 110 -30.44 13.03 -19.14
N PRO A 111 -29.27 13.60 -18.78
CA PRO A 111 -28.74 14.81 -19.39
C PRO A 111 -29.00 14.81 -20.90
N ALA A 112 -29.76 15.79 -21.39
CA ALA A 112 -30.29 15.77 -22.75
C ALA A 112 -29.22 15.37 -23.79
N ALA A 113 -29.41 14.21 -24.44
CA ALA A 113 -28.68 13.69 -25.60
C ALA A 113 -27.17 13.43 -25.41
N ASP A 114 -26.83 12.25 -24.84
CA ASP A 114 -25.63 11.39 -25.04
C ASP A 114 -24.23 12.07 -24.96
N ARG A 115 -23.97 13.11 -25.75
CA ARG A 115 -22.65 13.74 -25.90
C ARG A 115 -22.07 14.25 -24.60
N GLY A 116 -22.81 14.94 -23.74
CA GLY A 116 -22.24 15.55 -22.53
C GLY A 116 -21.71 14.50 -21.54
N LEU A 117 -22.47 13.44 -21.28
CA LEU A 117 -22.07 12.37 -20.38
C LEU A 117 -20.99 11.47 -21.00
N THR A 118 -21.13 11.16 -22.29
CA THR A 118 -20.14 10.40 -23.05
C THR A 118 -18.81 11.15 -23.14
N GLU A 119 -18.80 12.46 -23.40
CA GLU A 119 -17.60 13.30 -23.40
C GLU A 119 -16.99 13.41 -22.00
N PHE A 120 -17.82 13.58 -20.96
CA PHE A 120 -17.37 13.62 -19.58
C PHE A 120 -16.62 12.34 -19.18
N VAL A 121 -17.21 11.17 -19.45
CA VAL A 121 -16.54 9.89 -19.14
C VAL A 121 -15.32 9.70 -20.02
N ARG A 122 -15.40 9.95 -21.33
CA ARG A 122 -14.24 9.82 -22.22
C ARG A 122 -13.08 10.74 -21.84
N ALA A 123 -13.36 11.89 -21.23
CA ALA A 123 -12.37 12.82 -20.71
C ALA A 123 -11.76 12.42 -19.34
N GLY A 124 -12.18 11.29 -18.75
CA GLY A 124 -11.65 10.78 -17.49
C GLY A 124 -12.61 10.80 -16.31
N GLY A 125 -13.86 11.23 -16.52
CA GLY A 125 -14.90 11.22 -15.49
C GLY A 125 -15.37 9.81 -15.12
N GLY A 126 -15.76 9.61 -13.87
CA GLY A 126 -16.40 8.38 -13.41
C GLY A 126 -17.92 8.43 -13.58
N LEU A 127 -18.55 7.34 -14.01
CA LEU A 127 -20.01 7.19 -14.04
C LEU A 127 -20.45 5.96 -13.22
N LEU A 128 -21.36 6.18 -12.28
CA LEU A 128 -22.08 5.11 -11.59
C LEU A 128 -23.56 5.17 -11.96
N ALA A 129 -24.09 4.12 -12.57
CA ALA A 129 -25.52 3.97 -12.85
C ALA A 129 -26.12 2.90 -11.94
N VAL A 130 -27.08 3.29 -11.10
CA VAL A 130 -27.76 2.43 -10.12
C VAL A 130 -29.21 2.20 -10.53
N GLY A 131 -29.61 0.94 -10.43
CA GLY A 131 -30.90 0.42 -10.84
C GLY A 131 -32.06 0.86 -9.95
N GLY A 132 -33.25 0.45 -10.36
CA GLY A 132 -34.52 0.84 -9.76
C GLY A 132 -35.67 0.75 -10.76
N ARG A 133 -36.86 1.17 -10.32
CA ARG A 133 -38.10 1.08 -11.13
C ARG A 133 -38.06 1.92 -12.41
N ASN A 134 -37.27 2.99 -12.41
CA ASN A 134 -37.20 3.98 -13.48
C ASN A 134 -35.87 3.90 -14.29
N ALA A 135 -34.91 3.07 -13.87
CA ALA A 135 -33.61 2.96 -14.52
C ALA A 135 -33.49 1.71 -15.41
N PHE A 136 -32.48 1.69 -16.29
CA PHE A 136 -32.15 0.55 -17.16
C PHE A 136 -33.30 0.04 -18.04
N ASP A 137 -34.27 0.88 -18.36
CA ASP A 137 -35.32 0.59 -19.35
C ASP A 137 -34.77 0.70 -20.78
N GLY A 138 -35.63 0.52 -21.78
CA GLY A 138 -35.22 0.69 -23.19
C GLY A 138 -34.73 2.09 -23.55
N GLY A 139 -35.07 3.11 -22.78
CA GLY A 139 -34.59 4.47 -22.97
C GLY A 139 -33.12 4.66 -22.62
N TYR A 140 -32.55 3.81 -21.77
CA TYR A 140 -31.11 3.82 -21.45
C TYR A 140 -30.21 3.44 -22.63
N ARG A 141 -30.77 2.94 -23.74
CA ARG A 141 -30.03 2.76 -25.00
C ARG A 141 -29.40 4.05 -25.52
N VAL A 142 -29.91 5.22 -25.12
CA VAL A 142 -29.31 6.53 -25.44
C VAL A 142 -27.87 6.67 -24.92
N LEU A 143 -27.47 5.90 -23.90
CA LEU A 143 -26.09 5.87 -23.40
C LEU A 143 -25.18 4.97 -24.25
N GLY A 144 -25.73 4.27 -25.25
CA GLY A 144 -24.95 3.48 -26.21
C GLY A 144 -23.95 2.53 -25.54
N ASP A 145 -22.70 2.61 -25.97
CA ASP A 145 -21.58 1.79 -25.49
C ASP A 145 -20.97 2.30 -24.18
N LEU A 146 -21.45 3.43 -23.65
CA LEU A 146 -21.01 3.94 -22.35
C LEU A 146 -21.42 3.00 -21.23
N LEU A 147 -22.63 2.44 -21.31
CA LEU A 147 -23.15 1.55 -20.28
C LEU A 147 -22.57 0.13 -20.48
N PRO A 148 -21.94 -0.49 -19.46
CA PRO A 148 -21.28 -1.80 -19.59
C PRO A 148 -22.25 -2.99 -19.74
N VAL A 149 -23.55 -2.74 -19.75
CA VAL A 149 -24.61 -3.73 -19.96
C VAL A 149 -25.47 -3.34 -21.14
N ARG A 150 -26.00 -4.35 -21.83
CA ARG A 150 -27.05 -4.16 -22.84
C ARG A 150 -28.40 -4.13 -22.14
N VAL A 151 -29.15 -3.05 -22.30
CA VAL A 151 -30.51 -2.93 -21.72
C VAL A 151 -31.55 -3.57 -22.63
N VAL A 152 -32.72 -3.89 -22.06
CA VAL A 152 -33.87 -4.42 -22.82
C VAL A 152 -34.32 -3.46 -23.92
N GLU A 153 -34.99 -3.97 -24.96
CA GLU A 153 -35.43 -3.13 -26.08
C GLU A 153 -36.71 -2.34 -25.76
N PHE A 154 -37.67 -2.96 -25.06
CA PHE A 154 -38.98 -2.38 -24.78
C PHE A 154 -39.45 -2.68 -23.36
N GLY A 155 -40.26 -1.77 -22.80
CA GLY A 155 -40.93 -1.96 -21.52
C GLY A 155 -40.04 -1.79 -20.29
N PRO A 156 -40.62 -1.96 -19.09
CA PRO A 156 -39.88 -1.90 -17.84
C PRO A 156 -38.92 -3.08 -17.71
N SER A 157 -37.73 -2.83 -17.15
CA SER A 157 -36.75 -3.87 -16.86
C SER A 157 -36.76 -4.33 -15.40
N PHE A 158 -37.38 -3.57 -14.50
CA PHE A 158 -37.32 -3.82 -13.06
C PHE A 158 -38.17 -5.03 -12.65
N GLU A 159 -37.58 -5.94 -11.88
CA GLU A 159 -38.22 -7.09 -11.26
C GLU A 159 -38.00 -7.07 -9.75
N GLU A 160 -39.06 -7.37 -9.00
CA GLU A 160 -38.99 -7.60 -7.55
C GLU A 160 -38.64 -9.07 -7.31
N ASP A 161 -37.42 -9.34 -6.84
CA ASP A 161 -36.97 -10.68 -6.42
C ASP A 161 -36.06 -10.54 -5.19
N ARG A 162 -36.23 -11.45 -4.22
CA ARG A 162 -35.33 -11.56 -3.08
C ARG A 162 -34.16 -12.47 -3.44
N PHE A 163 -32.96 -11.91 -3.52
CA PHE A 163 -31.76 -12.66 -3.86
C PHE A 163 -30.54 -12.17 -3.08
N GLN A 164 -29.58 -13.08 -2.90
CA GLN A 164 -28.26 -12.78 -2.35
C GLN A 164 -27.28 -12.79 -3.52
N ALA A 165 -26.58 -11.68 -3.72
CA ALA A 165 -25.68 -11.53 -4.86
C ALA A 165 -24.49 -12.50 -4.73
N ALA A 166 -24.13 -13.15 -5.83
CA ALA A 166 -22.91 -13.95 -5.90
C ALA A 166 -21.81 -13.10 -6.53
N PHE A 167 -20.73 -12.87 -5.79
CA PHE A 167 -19.62 -12.05 -6.25
C PHE A 167 -18.59 -12.87 -7.03
N GLY A 168 -17.92 -12.23 -7.98
CA GLY A 168 -16.73 -12.77 -8.64
C GLY A 168 -15.48 -12.55 -7.78
N GLU A 169 -14.31 -12.74 -8.40
CA GLU A 169 -13.01 -12.62 -7.74
C GLU A 169 -12.06 -11.71 -8.54
N GLY A 170 -10.98 -11.25 -7.89
CA GLY A 170 -9.84 -10.63 -8.57
C GLY A 170 -10.04 -9.20 -9.11
N HIS A 171 -11.13 -8.52 -8.80
CA HIS A 171 -11.28 -7.09 -9.14
C HIS A 171 -11.06 -6.21 -7.91
N SER A 172 -10.33 -5.11 -8.05
CA SER A 172 -10.01 -4.20 -6.94
C SER A 172 -11.23 -3.66 -6.17
N ILE A 173 -12.37 -3.50 -6.84
CA ILE A 173 -13.66 -3.16 -6.19
C ILE A 173 -14.03 -4.18 -5.10
N LEU A 174 -13.73 -5.46 -5.31
CA LEU A 174 -14.08 -6.58 -4.42
C LEU A 174 -13.02 -6.83 -3.34
N GLY A 175 -11.86 -6.18 -3.40
CA GLY A 175 -10.79 -6.33 -2.40
C GLY A 175 -11.07 -5.53 -1.13
N LEU A 176 -11.58 -6.19 -0.10
CA LEU A 176 -11.90 -5.58 1.19
C LEU A 176 -10.69 -5.59 2.14
N SER A 177 -9.75 -6.53 1.94
CA SER A 177 -8.58 -6.73 2.79
C SER A 177 -7.40 -7.31 1.99
N ASP A 178 -6.33 -7.68 2.71
CA ASP A 178 -5.17 -8.36 2.12
C ASP A 178 -5.40 -9.89 1.91
N ASP A 179 -6.53 -10.44 2.38
CA ASP A 179 -6.92 -11.86 2.31
C ASP A 179 -8.14 -12.06 1.38
N PRO A 180 -7.93 -12.53 0.14
CA PRO A 180 -9.01 -12.75 -0.83
C PRO A 180 -10.08 -13.75 -0.37
N ASP A 181 -9.70 -14.77 0.39
CA ASP A 181 -10.64 -15.77 0.87
C ASP A 181 -11.54 -15.19 1.97
N ALA A 182 -10.99 -14.33 2.82
CA ALA A 182 -11.77 -13.57 3.79
C ALA A 182 -12.73 -12.59 3.09
N ASP A 183 -12.29 -11.93 2.03
CA ASP A 183 -13.11 -11.01 1.25
C ASP A 183 -14.28 -11.74 0.59
N ALA A 184 -14.03 -12.89 -0.05
CA ALA A 184 -15.07 -13.72 -0.67
C ALA A 184 -16.11 -14.17 0.37
N ARG A 185 -15.67 -14.61 1.56
CA ARG A 185 -16.58 -14.95 2.67
C ARG A 185 -17.40 -13.74 3.10
N ALA A 186 -16.77 -12.60 3.36
CA ALA A 186 -17.46 -11.39 3.83
C ALA A 186 -18.49 -10.88 2.82
N LEU A 187 -18.15 -10.87 1.52
CA LEU A 187 -19.07 -10.52 0.43
C LEU A 187 -20.23 -11.52 0.34
N SER A 188 -19.96 -12.81 0.54
CA SER A 188 -21.01 -13.84 0.56
C SER A 188 -22.01 -13.64 1.68
N GLU A 189 -21.68 -12.91 2.74
CA GLU A 189 -22.56 -12.69 3.90
C GLU A 189 -23.42 -11.41 3.79
N LEU A 190 -23.29 -10.68 2.67
CA LEU A 190 -24.07 -9.47 2.46
C LEU A 190 -25.58 -9.77 2.43
N PRO A 191 -26.42 -8.89 3.02
CA PRO A 191 -27.86 -9.09 3.06
C PRO A 191 -28.51 -9.22 1.68
N PRO A 192 -29.66 -9.90 1.57
CA PRO A 192 -30.36 -10.03 0.31
C PRO A 192 -30.98 -8.70 -0.15
N LEU A 193 -30.87 -8.45 -1.45
CA LEU A 193 -31.57 -7.38 -2.17
C LEU A 193 -32.97 -7.85 -2.57
N LEU A 194 -33.85 -6.90 -2.89
CA LEU A 194 -35.27 -7.16 -3.21
C LEU A 194 -35.68 -6.79 -4.64
N GLY A 195 -34.73 -6.37 -5.48
CA GLY A 195 -35.05 -6.10 -6.87
C GLY A 195 -33.83 -5.82 -7.71
N PHE A 196 -33.98 -6.08 -9.00
CA PHE A 196 -32.95 -5.89 -10.02
C PHE A 196 -33.58 -5.47 -11.34
N ASN A 197 -32.78 -4.92 -12.24
CA ASN A 197 -33.18 -4.62 -13.60
C ASN A 197 -32.67 -5.74 -14.51
N ARG A 198 -33.56 -6.33 -15.31
CA ARG A 198 -33.16 -7.25 -16.37
C ARG A 198 -32.29 -6.53 -17.40
N THR A 199 -31.24 -7.22 -17.82
CA THR A 199 -30.35 -6.80 -18.91
C THR A 199 -30.24 -7.93 -19.93
N LEU A 200 -29.80 -7.59 -21.14
CA LEU A 200 -29.44 -8.54 -22.20
C LEU A 200 -27.97 -9.01 -22.03
N GLY A 201 -27.41 -8.89 -20.82
CA GLY A 201 -26.04 -9.25 -20.49
C GLY A 201 -25.03 -8.11 -20.56
N ALA A 202 -23.79 -8.43 -20.13
CA ALA A 202 -22.67 -7.50 -20.17
C ALA A 202 -22.16 -7.30 -21.61
N ARG A 203 -21.63 -6.10 -21.89
CA ARG A 203 -20.96 -5.82 -23.15
C ARG A 203 -19.59 -6.50 -23.22
N PRO A 204 -19.08 -6.82 -24.43
CA PRO A 204 -17.70 -7.25 -24.60
C PRO A 204 -16.71 -6.26 -23.98
N GLY A 205 -15.71 -6.78 -23.26
CA GLY A 205 -14.71 -5.96 -22.56
C GLY A 205 -15.15 -5.44 -21.18
N ALA A 206 -16.42 -5.57 -20.81
CA ALA A 206 -16.87 -5.28 -19.46
C ALA A 206 -16.57 -6.45 -18.51
N THR A 207 -16.28 -6.14 -17.25
CA THR A 207 -16.05 -7.12 -16.19
C THR A 207 -17.27 -7.19 -15.29
N VAL A 208 -17.90 -8.36 -15.19
CA VAL A 208 -19.02 -8.60 -14.27
C VAL A 208 -18.47 -8.98 -12.90
N LEU A 209 -18.85 -8.21 -11.87
CA LEU A 209 -18.35 -8.32 -10.50
C LEU A 209 -19.33 -9.04 -9.57
N ALA A 210 -20.63 -9.01 -9.91
CA ALA A 210 -21.66 -9.72 -9.17
C ALA A 210 -22.74 -10.24 -10.11
N PHE A 211 -23.34 -11.36 -9.74
CA PHE A 211 -24.31 -12.11 -10.52
C PHE A 211 -25.53 -12.47 -9.70
N HIS A 212 -26.68 -12.52 -10.36
CA HIS A 212 -27.87 -13.11 -9.78
C HIS A 212 -27.64 -14.63 -9.62
N PRO A 213 -28.02 -15.24 -8.49
CA PRO A 213 -27.80 -16.67 -8.25
C PRO A 213 -28.72 -17.59 -9.06
N ARG A 214 -29.72 -17.06 -9.78
CA ARG A 214 -30.83 -17.83 -10.37
C ARG A 214 -31.25 -17.31 -11.74
N GLN A 215 -31.34 -15.99 -11.89
CA GLN A 215 -31.77 -15.37 -13.14
C GLN A 215 -30.66 -15.40 -14.18
N GLN A 216 -31.05 -15.58 -15.44
CA GLN A 216 -30.18 -15.62 -16.60
C GLN A 216 -30.57 -14.51 -17.60
N THR A 217 -29.62 -14.12 -18.45
CA THR A 217 -29.87 -13.29 -19.62
C THR A 217 -30.60 -14.11 -20.68
N PRO A 218 -31.21 -13.49 -21.70
CA PRO A 218 -31.82 -14.21 -22.82
C PRO A 218 -30.88 -15.21 -23.52
N GLU A 219 -29.57 -14.92 -23.52
CA GLU A 219 -28.51 -15.78 -24.07
C GLU A 219 -28.03 -16.87 -23.09
N GLY A 220 -28.67 -17.04 -21.94
CA GLY A 220 -28.37 -18.12 -20.98
C GLY A 220 -27.20 -17.84 -20.03
N ALA A 221 -26.58 -16.67 -20.08
CA ALA A 221 -25.53 -16.28 -19.14
C ALA A 221 -26.16 -15.86 -17.79
N ARG A 222 -25.40 -15.91 -16.69
CA ARG A 222 -25.89 -15.42 -15.39
C ARG A 222 -26.20 -13.92 -15.47
N MET A 223 -27.34 -13.51 -14.92
CA MET A 223 -27.76 -12.09 -14.93
C MET A 223 -26.75 -11.22 -14.18
N PRO A 224 -26.15 -10.20 -14.80
CA PRO A 224 -25.19 -9.33 -14.13
C PRO A 224 -25.87 -8.36 -13.16
N LEU A 225 -25.22 -8.11 -12.01
CA LEU A 225 -25.72 -7.25 -10.93
C LEU A 225 -24.78 -6.08 -10.60
N ILE A 226 -23.49 -6.24 -10.85
CA ILE A 226 -22.49 -5.17 -10.80
C ILE A 226 -21.56 -5.41 -11.98
N VAL A 227 -21.40 -4.41 -12.84
CA VAL A 227 -20.56 -4.51 -14.04
C VAL A 227 -19.70 -3.27 -14.15
N ALA A 228 -18.40 -3.46 -14.32
CA ALA A 228 -17.41 -2.41 -14.46
C ALA A 228 -16.81 -2.43 -15.88
N SER A 229 -16.61 -1.25 -16.47
CA SER A 229 -15.86 -1.10 -17.71
C SER A 229 -15.10 0.22 -17.74
N ALA A 230 -14.15 0.31 -18.66
CA ALA A 230 -13.56 1.57 -19.08
C ALA A 230 -14.30 2.13 -20.31
N SER A 231 -14.28 3.45 -20.48
CA SER A 231 -14.75 4.13 -21.68
C SER A 231 -13.95 5.40 -21.92
N GLY A 232 -13.07 5.38 -22.94
CA GLY A 232 -12.12 6.46 -23.18
C GLY A 232 -11.01 6.48 -22.13
N ALA A 233 -10.92 7.54 -21.33
CA ALA A 233 -10.02 7.63 -20.17
C ALA A 233 -10.73 7.51 -18.83
N GLY A 234 -12.06 7.33 -18.84
CA GLY A 234 -12.92 7.25 -17.67
C GLY A 234 -13.51 5.88 -17.46
N LYS A 235 -14.24 5.74 -16.36
CA LYS A 235 -14.70 4.44 -15.86
C LYS A 235 -16.18 4.46 -15.62
N VAL A 236 -16.84 3.33 -15.87
CA VAL A 236 -18.27 3.16 -15.69
C VAL A 236 -18.55 1.94 -14.85
N VAL A 237 -19.38 2.09 -13.84
CA VAL A 237 -19.97 0.98 -13.09
C VAL A 237 -21.49 1.03 -13.28
N ALA A 238 -22.06 -0.06 -13.74
CA ALA A 238 -23.51 -0.30 -13.72
C ALA A 238 -23.84 -1.26 -12.59
N VAL A 239 -24.78 -0.86 -11.73
CA VAL A 239 -25.37 -1.69 -10.68
C VAL A 239 -26.86 -1.81 -10.99
N PRO A 240 -27.30 -2.72 -11.89
CA PRO A 240 -28.71 -2.96 -12.20
C PRO A 240 -29.46 -3.66 -11.05
N CYS A 241 -29.31 -3.14 -9.84
CA CYS A 241 -29.94 -3.58 -8.60
C CYS A 241 -30.61 -2.40 -7.93
N ALA A 242 -31.62 -2.69 -7.11
CA ALA A 242 -32.21 -1.72 -6.19
C ALA A 242 -32.11 -2.22 -4.75
N THR A 243 -32.55 -1.39 -3.82
CA THR A 243 -32.59 -1.67 -2.37
C THR A 243 -31.20 -1.86 -1.75
N LEU A 244 -30.19 -1.21 -2.34
CA LEU A 244 -28.80 -1.22 -1.88
C LEU A 244 -28.63 -0.68 -0.46
N TYR A 245 -29.52 0.21 0.00
CA TYR A 245 -29.53 0.69 1.39
C TYR A 245 -29.64 -0.45 2.42
N ARG A 246 -30.22 -1.60 2.01
CA ARG A 246 -30.38 -2.79 2.87
C ARG A 246 -29.05 -3.43 3.21
N LEU A 247 -28.03 -3.25 2.37
CA LEU A 247 -26.71 -3.80 2.60
C LEU A 247 -26.11 -3.26 3.90
N ASP A 248 -26.31 -1.98 4.22
CA ASP A 248 -25.90 -1.39 5.51
C ASP A 248 -26.97 -1.62 6.58
N ALA A 249 -28.23 -1.30 6.28
CA ALA A 249 -29.32 -1.30 7.27
C ALA A 249 -29.56 -2.68 7.92
N LEU A 250 -29.39 -3.77 7.18
CA LEU A 250 -29.63 -5.13 7.71
C LEU A 250 -28.39 -5.75 8.35
N MET A 251 -27.17 -5.26 8.09
CA MET A 251 -25.97 -5.72 8.79
C MET A 251 -26.10 -5.50 10.29
N TRP A 252 -26.62 -4.33 10.69
CA TRP A 252 -26.91 -4.02 12.08
C TRP A 252 -27.94 -4.99 12.69
N GLY A 253 -28.98 -5.34 11.93
CA GLY A 253 -30.01 -6.27 12.36
C GLY A 253 -29.53 -7.71 12.54
N ILE A 254 -28.41 -8.11 11.92
CA ILE A 254 -27.79 -9.43 12.09
C ILE A 254 -26.53 -9.41 12.95
N GLY A 255 -26.29 -8.31 13.68
CA GLY A 255 -25.18 -8.17 14.63
C GLY A 255 -23.79 -8.13 13.97
N LYS A 256 -23.70 -7.81 12.67
CA LYS A 256 -22.45 -7.72 11.92
C LYS A 256 -22.08 -6.26 11.65
N PRO A 257 -20.78 -5.92 11.61
CA PRO A 257 -20.34 -4.56 11.32
C PRO A 257 -20.71 -4.18 9.88
N ALA A 258 -21.23 -2.96 9.71
CA ALA A 258 -21.53 -2.39 8.39
C ALA A 258 -20.27 -1.97 7.59
N GLU A 259 -19.08 -2.42 8.02
CA GLU A 259 -17.81 -2.09 7.36
C GLU A 259 -17.72 -2.71 5.96
N VAL A 260 -18.19 -3.95 5.78
CA VAL A 260 -18.14 -4.66 4.48
C VAL A 260 -18.81 -3.86 3.36
N PRO A 261 -20.11 -3.47 3.45
CA PRO A 261 -20.74 -2.69 2.39
C PRO A 261 -20.12 -1.29 2.24
N ARG A 262 -19.66 -0.66 3.33
CA ARG A 262 -19.01 0.65 3.28
C ARG A 262 -17.68 0.60 2.52
N THR A 263 -16.85 -0.41 2.79
CA THR A 263 -15.59 -0.65 2.09
C THR A 263 -15.84 -0.99 0.63
N LEU A 264 -16.84 -1.81 0.31
CA LEU A 264 -17.24 -2.08 -1.07
C LEU A 264 -17.57 -0.78 -1.82
N TRP A 265 -18.43 0.08 -1.27
CA TRP A 265 -18.77 1.36 -1.91
C TRP A 265 -17.60 2.33 -1.98
N LYS A 266 -16.75 2.38 -0.95
CA LYS A 266 -15.50 3.14 -0.98
C LYS A 266 -14.61 2.67 -2.14
N ASN A 267 -14.50 1.37 -2.36
CA ASN A 267 -13.72 0.82 -3.47
C ASN A 267 -14.38 1.12 -4.83
N VAL A 268 -15.71 1.08 -4.94
CA VAL A 268 -16.44 1.52 -6.15
C VAL A 268 -16.11 2.98 -6.47
N PHE A 269 -16.27 3.90 -5.51
CA PHE A 269 -15.99 5.32 -5.73
C PHE A 269 -14.51 5.57 -6.01
N GLY A 270 -13.61 4.94 -5.24
CA GLY A 270 -12.17 5.02 -5.44
C GLY A 270 -11.76 4.54 -6.82
N TRP A 271 -12.31 3.42 -7.30
CA TRP A 271 -12.03 2.89 -8.63
C TRP A 271 -12.51 3.84 -9.73
N LEU A 272 -13.73 4.38 -9.61
CA LEU A 272 -14.32 5.33 -10.57
C LEU A 272 -13.58 6.67 -10.62
N LEU A 273 -13.05 7.15 -9.49
CA LEU A 273 -12.30 8.41 -9.37
C LEU A 273 -10.81 8.25 -9.68
N THR A 274 -10.34 7.01 -9.82
CA THR A 274 -8.95 6.72 -10.21
C THR A 274 -8.85 6.84 -11.72
N PRO A 275 -8.03 7.75 -12.27
CA PRO A 275 -7.86 7.90 -13.72
C PRO A 275 -7.50 6.57 -14.40
N GLU A 276 -7.89 6.34 -15.65
CA GLU A 276 -7.50 5.12 -16.39
C GLU A 276 -6.00 5.06 -16.66
N ASN A 277 -5.36 6.21 -16.80
CA ASN A 277 -3.90 6.36 -16.84
C ASN A 277 -3.26 6.28 -15.45
N ALA A 278 -4.02 5.93 -14.40
CA ALA A 278 -3.42 5.62 -13.11
C ALA A 278 -2.40 4.51 -13.31
N ARG A 279 -1.24 4.70 -12.71
CA ARG A 279 -0.08 3.83 -12.92
C ARG A 279 -0.51 2.37 -12.68
N ARG A 280 -0.53 1.56 -13.75
CA ARG A 280 -0.84 0.11 -13.72
C ARG A 280 0.13 -0.64 -12.82
N VAL A 281 1.27 -0.03 -12.55
CA VAL A 281 2.24 -0.44 -11.55
C VAL A 281 2.23 0.64 -10.49
N ARG A 282 2.05 0.25 -9.23
CA ARG A 282 2.25 1.11 -8.08
C ARG A 282 3.36 0.53 -7.23
N VAL A 283 4.34 1.34 -6.84
CA VAL A 283 5.49 0.96 -6.02
C VAL A 283 5.55 1.95 -4.86
N THR A 284 5.54 1.43 -3.65
CA THR A 284 5.51 2.22 -2.41
C THR A 284 6.51 1.65 -1.41
N ALA A 285 7.23 2.52 -0.72
CA ALA A 285 7.82 2.15 0.57
C ALA A 285 6.69 2.04 1.61
N ASP A 286 6.75 1.06 2.52
CA ASP A 286 5.68 0.85 3.52
C ASP A 286 5.47 2.08 4.42
N ARG A 287 6.53 2.86 4.59
CA ARG A 287 6.60 4.09 5.35
C ARG A 287 7.29 5.16 4.52
N PRO A 288 6.87 6.43 4.67
CA PRO A 288 7.54 7.54 3.99
C PRO A 288 8.91 7.84 4.60
N ILE A 289 9.13 7.49 5.87
CA ILE A 289 10.36 7.76 6.61
C ILE A 289 10.81 6.50 7.32
N TRP A 290 12.08 6.17 7.11
CA TRP A 290 12.78 5.03 7.67
C TRP A 290 13.93 5.49 8.56
N ARG A 291 14.34 4.64 9.49
CA ARG A 291 15.51 4.91 10.33
C ARG A 291 16.74 4.28 9.70
N SER A 292 17.89 4.93 9.90
CA SER A 292 19.17 4.33 9.51
C SER A 292 19.34 2.95 10.16
N GLY A 293 19.75 1.96 9.35
CA GLY A 293 19.92 0.57 9.76
C GLY A 293 18.68 -0.33 9.67
N GLU A 294 17.47 0.24 9.50
CA GLU A 294 16.24 -0.54 9.36
C GLU A 294 16.11 -1.13 7.93
N PRO A 295 15.64 -2.38 7.76
CA PRO A 295 15.35 -2.93 6.44
C PRO A 295 14.12 -2.26 5.81
N ILE A 296 14.35 -1.51 4.75
CA ILE A 296 13.29 -0.79 4.03
C ILE A 296 12.51 -1.78 3.20
N THR A 297 11.21 -1.92 3.52
CA THR A 297 10.30 -2.79 2.78
C THR A 297 9.61 -2.00 1.67
N LEU A 298 9.83 -2.45 0.45
CA LEU A 298 9.16 -1.95 -0.75
C LEU A 298 8.05 -2.92 -1.13
N ARG A 299 6.88 -2.35 -1.42
CA ARG A 299 5.72 -3.08 -1.91
C ARG A 299 5.40 -2.56 -3.30
N ALA A 300 4.99 -3.45 -4.19
CA ALA A 300 4.41 -3.07 -5.45
C ALA A 300 3.13 -3.83 -5.74
N SER A 301 2.29 -3.24 -6.58
CA SER A 301 1.10 -3.87 -7.14
C SER A 301 1.10 -3.63 -8.62
N ALA A 302 0.97 -4.70 -9.40
CA ALA A 302 0.87 -4.64 -10.85
C ALA A 302 -0.55 -5.07 -11.26
N TYR A 303 -1.11 -4.34 -12.21
CA TYR A 303 -2.43 -4.59 -12.75
C TYR A 303 -2.40 -4.66 -14.28
N ASP A 304 -3.31 -5.45 -14.83
CA ASP A 304 -3.56 -5.51 -16.27
C ASP A 304 -4.35 -4.25 -16.74
N PRO A 305 -4.62 -4.09 -18.04
CA PRO A 305 -5.43 -2.98 -18.55
C PRO A 305 -6.85 -2.89 -17.97
N LEU A 306 -7.38 -3.96 -17.38
CA LEU A 306 -8.70 -4.03 -16.75
C LEU A 306 -8.63 -3.86 -15.23
N MET A 307 -7.47 -3.44 -14.68
CA MET A 307 -7.22 -3.28 -13.25
C MET A 307 -7.38 -4.58 -12.43
N ARG A 308 -7.15 -5.73 -13.08
CA ARG A 308 -7.04 -7.02 -12.40
C ARG A 308 -5.59 -7.26 -11.99
N PRO A 309 -5.34 -7.95 -10.87
CA PRO A 309 -4.03 -8.43 -10.48
C PRO A 309 -3.23 -9.03 -11.63
N GLN A 310 -2.12 -8.39 -11.97
CA GLN A 310 -1.16 -8.91 -12.94
C GLN A 310 -0.19 -9.82 -12.20
N ARG A 311 -0.31 -11.13 -12.42
CA ARG A 311 0.60 -12.15 -11.88
C ARG A 311 1.83 -12.34 -12.75
N TRP A 312 2.88 -12.92 -12.17
CA TRP A 312 4.13 -13.30 -12.84
C TRP A 312 4.87 -12.15 -13.53
N ALA A 313 4.63 -10.91 -13.13
CA ALA A 313 5.45 -9.77 -13.54
C ALA A 313 6.81 -9.81 -12.82
N THR A 314 7.88 -9.54 -13.55
CA THR A 314 9.19 -9.22 -12.98
C THR A 314 9.15 -7.75 -12.54
N VAL A 315 9.14 -7.50 -11.23
CA VAL A 315 9.14 -6.14 -10.68
C VAL A 315 10.52 -5.79 -10.13
N THR A 316 11.15 -4.79 -10.72
CA THR A 316 12.48 -4.31 -10.33
C THR A 316 12.41 -2.86 -9.89
N VAL A 317 12.99 -2.52 -8.76
CA VAL A 317 13.06 -1.15 -8.23
C VAL A 317 14.51 -0.68 -8.16
N SER A 318 14.81 0.41 -8.86
CA SER A 318 16.07 1.14 -8.81
C SER A 318 15.94 2.30 -7.84
N ILE A 319 16.90 2.46 -6.94
CA ILE A 319 16.90 3.46 -5.86
C ILE A 319 18.16 4.30 -5.99
N SER A 320 18.00 5.62 -6.03
CA SER A 320 19.12 6.55 -6.01
C SER A 320 19.67 6.68 -4.58
N ASP A 321 20.95 6.38 -4.40
CA ASP A 321 21.65 6.60 -3.14
C ASP A 321 22.99 7.30 -3.41
N PRO A 322 23.40 8.27 -2.56
CA PRO A 322 24.70 8.93 -2.63
C PRO A 322 25.92 8.00 -2.74
N LEU A 323 25.86 6.79 -2.17
CA LEU A 323 26.92 5.78 -2.23
C LEU A 323 26.87 4.93 -3.52
N GLY A 324 25.86 5.13 -4.36
CA GLY A 324 25.64 4.44 -5.64
C GLY A 324 24.24 3.83 -5.74
N PRO A 325 23.69 3.68 -6.96
CA PRO A 325 22.33 3.17 -7.14
C PRO A 325 22.19 1.73 -6.61
N ARG A 326 21.04 1.46 -6.00
CA ARG A 326 20.68 0.11 -5.51
C ARG A 326 19.50 -0.42 -6.30
N THR A 327 19.58 -1.67 -6.73
CA THR A 327 18.48 -2.34 -7.42
C THR A 327 17.99 -3.52 -6.61
N VAL A 328 16.68 -3.64 -6.45
CA VAL A 328 16.02 -4.77 -5.79
C VAL A 328 14.92 -5.33 -6.68
N THR A 329 14.91 -6.66 -6.83
CA THR A 329 13.79 -7.37 -7.48
C THR A 329 12.81 -7.80 -6.41
N LEU A 330 11.54 -7.43 -6.58
CA LEU A 330 10.48 -7.76 -5.63
C LEU A 330 9.93 -9.16 -5.94
N ALA A 331 9.72 -9.96 -4.90
CA ALA A 331 9.13 -11.29 -5.02
C ALA A 331 7.59 -11.19 -5.01
N GLU A 332 6.92 -11.99 -5.84
CA GLU A 332 5.46 -12.04 -5.86
C GLU A 332 4.94 -12.58 -4.51
N SER A 333 4.02 -11.83 -3.89
CA SER A 333 3.36 -12.19 -2.64
C SER A 333 1.89 -12.60 -2.84
N GLY A 334 1.45 -12.75 -4.10
CA GLY A 334 0.10 -13.17 -4.49
C GLY A 334 -0.81 -12.02 -4.94
N GLU A 335 -1.76 -12.34 -5.81
CA GLU A 335 -2.71 -11.38 -6.41
C GLU A 335 -2.03 -10.13 -6.98
N GLY A 336 -0.96 -10.31 -7.77
CA GLY A 336 -0.27 -9.20 -8.44
C GLY A 336 0.39 -8.21 -7.47
N ARG A 337 0.57 -8.60 -6.21
CA ARG A 337 1.37 -7.89 -5.21
C ARG A 337 2.78 -8.45 -5.16
N TYR A 338 3.74 -7.58 -4.90
CA TYR A 338 5.16 -7.87 -4.86
C TYR A 338 5.81 -7.20 -3.66
N VAL A 339 6.75 -7.88 -3.01
CA VAL A 339 7.44 -7.38 -1.82
C VAL A 339 8.93 -7.65 -1.91
N GLY A 340 9.74 -6.70 -1.46
CA GLY A 340 11.19 -6.84 -1.36
C GLY A 340 11.75 -5.91 -0.29
N GLN A 341 13.01 -6.14 0.08
CA GLN A 341 13.69 -5.34 1.10
C GLN A 341 15.04 -4.84 0.59
N VAL A 342 15.39 -3.62 0.98
CA VAL A 342 16.72 -3.02 0.79
C VAL A 342 17.28 -2.59 2.14
N ARG A 343 18.60 -2.70 2.31
CA ARG A 343 19.31 -2.38 3.57
C ARG A 343 20.52 -1.51 3.27
N GLY A 344 20.96 -0.75 4.27
CA GLY A 344 22.22 -0.01 4.22
C GLY A 344 22.20 1.15 3.23
N LEU A 345 21.06 1.83 3.10
CA LEU A 345 20.98 3.12 2.42
C LEU A 345 21.52 4.21 3.35
N SER A 346 22.14 5.22 2.75
CA SER A 346 22.65 6.40 3.47
C SER A 346 21.51 7.25 4.02
N ALA A 347 21.79 8.16 4.95
CA ALA A 347 20.77 9.08 5.45
C ALA A 347 20.46 10.17 4.41
N GLY A 348 19.19 10.49 4.20
CA GLY A 348 18.73 11.48 3.24
C GLY A 348 17.44 11.09 2.52
N GLU A 349 17.02 11.92 1.57
CA GLU A 349 15.92 11.59 0.66
C GLU A 349 16.43 10.71 -0.48
N HIS A 350 15.69 9.64 -0.78
CA HIS A 350 15.97 8.72 -1.88
C HIS A 350 14.80 8.74 -2.86
N ALA A 351 15.11 8.91 -4.14
CA ALA A 351 14.19 8.62 -5.21
C ALA A 351 14.28 7.14 -5.61
N PHE A 352 13.17 6.56 -6.02
CA PHE A 352 13.13 5.24 -6.62
C PHE A 352 12.27 5.23 -7.88
N GLU A 353 12.61 4.34 -8.80
CA GLU A 353 11.84 4.00 -9.99
C GLU A 353 11.64 2.47 -10.02
N GLY A 354 10.38 2.04 -9.96
CA GLY A 354 10.00 0.65 -10.10
C GLY A 354 9.40 0.37 -11.46
N ARG A 355 9.79 -0.74 -12.08
CA ARG A 355 9.34 -1.19 -13.39
C ARG A 355 8.80 -2.61 -13.28
N ALA A 356 7.64 -2.87 -13.89
CA ALA A 356 7.08 -4.22 -14.00
C ALA A 356 7.04 -4.67 -15.46
N GLU A 357 7.51 -5.89 -15.71
CA GLU A 357 7.53 -6.50 -17.04
C GLU A 357 6.90 -7.89 -17.02
N VAL A 358 6.15 -8.24 -18.07
CA VAL A 358 5.59 -9.59 -18.27
C VAL A 358 6.04 -10.06 -19.64
N GLY A 359 6.77 -11.18 -19.70
CA GLY A 359 7.29 -11.72 -20.96
C GLY A 359 8.20 -10.75 -21.73
N GLY A 360 8.89 -9.84 -21.03
CA GLY A 360 9.74 -8.80 -21.63
C GLY A 360 9.02 -7.54 -22.11
N ALA A 361 7.68 -7.48 -22.01
CA ALA A 361 6.91 -6.28 -22.31
C ALA A 361 6.64 -5.47 -21.03
N GLU A 362 6.83 -4.15 -21.10
CA GLU A 362 6.59 -3.25 -19.97
C GLU A 362 5.09 -3.13 -19.66
N VAL A 363 4.69 -3.58 -18.47
CA VAL A 363 3.34 -3.38 -17.92
C VAL A 363 3.20 -1.96 -17.39
N GLY A 364 4.26 -1.41 -16.83
CA GLY A 364 4.30 -0.02 -16.42
C GLY A 364 5.47 0.28 -15.52
N ARG A 365 5.49 1.53 -15.05
CA ARG A 365 6.52 2.05 -14.16
C ARG A 365 5.89 3.03 -13.19
N ASP A 366 6.49 3.07 -12.02
CA ASP A 366 6.14 3.97 -10.94
C ASP A 366 7.42 4.60 -10.38
N ALA A 367 7.31 5.83 -9.89
CA ALA A 367 8.41 6.51 -9.25
C ALA A 367 7.91 7.27 -8.02
N GLY A 368 8.75 7.32 -7.00
CA GLY A 368 8.44 8.00 -5.75
C GLY A 368 9.69 8.30 -4.95
N THR A 369 9.49 8.86 -3.77
CA THR A 369 10.56 9.15 -2.82
C THR A 369 10.23 8.62 -1.43
N PHE A 370 11.26 8.31 -0.66
CA PHE A 370 11.20 8.06 0.78
C PHE A 370 12.44 8.67 1.44
N THR A 371 12.39 8.90 2.74
CA THR A 371 13.51 9.49 3.50
C THR A 371 14.09 8.47 4.46
N VAL A 372 15.42 8.40 4.56
CA VAL A 372 16.14 7.69 5.62
C VAL A 372 16.66 8.73 6.61
N SER A 373 16.15 8.68 7.83
CA SER A 373 16.59 9.54 8.92
C SER A 373 18.03 9.23 9.34
N ALA A 374 18.81 10.29 9.59
CA ALA A 374 20.14 10.19 10.18
C ALA A 374 20.12 9.66 11.62
N ALA A 375 19.01 9.84 12.34
CA ALA A 375 18.83 9.26 13.66
C ALA A 375 18.52 7.75 13.52
N GLY A 376 19.53 6.92 13.75
CA GLY A 376 19.37 5.47 13.85
C GLY A 376 18.58 5.06 15.09
N LEU A 377 18.20 3.77 15.15
CA LEU A 377 17.47 3.18 16.30
C LEU A 377 18.16 3.44 17.66
N GLU A 378 19.49 3.60 17.66
CA GLU A 378 20.31 3.83 18.85
C GLU A 378 20.02 5.19 19.53
N PHE A 379 19.54 6.18 18.79
CA PHE A 379 19.27 7.54 19.30
C PHE A 379 17.86 7.71 19.89
N ASP A 380 16.96 6.77 19.60
CA ASP A 380 15.61 6.70 20.19
C ASP A 380 15.62 6.12 21.60
N ALA A 381 16.48 5.12 21.82
CA ALA A 381 16.60 4.40 23.08
C ALA A 381 18.03 4.52 23.63
N LEU A 382 18.35 5.69 24.19
CA LEU A 382 19.63 5.94 24.88
C LEU A 382 19.80 5.13 26.18
N ARG A 383 18.79 4.34 26.57
CA ARG A 383 18.84 3.50 27.77
C ARG A 383 19.53 2.17 27.46
N MET A 384 20.45 1.79 28.35
CA MET A 384 21.07 0.46 28.33
C MET A 384 20.00 -0.64 28.42
N ASN A 385 20.00 -1.57 27.48
CA ASN A 385 19.18 -2.79 27.55
C ASN A 385 19.88 -3.83 28.44
N GLU A 386 19.66 -3.72 29.75
CA GLU A 386 20.33 -4.55 30.75
C GLU A 386 20.05 -6.05 30.57
N ASP A 387 18.79 -6.42 30.27
CA ASP A 387 18.39 -7.81 30.11
C ASP A 387 19.11 -8.48 28.92
N LEU A 388 19.21 -7.78 27.80
CA LEU A 388 19.96 -8.25 26.62
C LEU A 388 21.43 -8.45 26.96
N LEU A 389 22.07 -7.46 27.60
CA LEU A 389 23.49 -7.53 27.96
C LEU A 389 23.77 -8.66 28.95
N ARG A 390 22.92 -8.86 29.96
CA ARG A 390 23.03 -10.00 30.90
C ARG A 390 22.85 -11.34 30.18
N ARG A 391 21.96 -11.42 29.18
CA ARG A 391 21.77 -12.64 28.37
C ARG A 391 23.00 -12.93 27.51
N ILE A 392 23.57 -11.92 26.84
CA ILE A 392 24.81 -12.06 26.05
C ILE A 392 25.95 -12.54 26.94
N ALA A 393 26.14 -11.95 28.11
CA ALA A 393 27.15 -12.37 29.08
C ALA A 393 26.98 -13.86 29.45
N ARG A 394 25.74 -14.28 29.76
CA ARG A 394 25.44 -15.68 30.09
C ARG A 394 25.74 -16.66 28.95
N VAL A 395 25.40 -16.30 27.70
CA VAL A 395 25.60 -17.18 26.53
C VAL A 395 27.07 -17.23 26.11
N SER A 396 27.80 -16.13 26.20
CA SER A 396 29.23 -16.05 25.87
C SER A 396 30.16 -16.59 26.96
N GLY A 397 29.62 -16.87 28.16
CA GLY A 397 30.42 -17.20 29.35
C GLY A 397 31.14 -15.99 29.97
N GLY A 398 30.78 -14.77 29.56
CA GLY A 398 31.32 -13.51 30.09
C GLY A 398 30.56 -13.01 31.34
N GLY A 399 30.93 -11.81 31.79
CA GLY A 399 30.28 -11.11 32.92
C GLY A 399 29.60 -9.81 32.50
N PHE A 400 28.53 -9.43 33.20
CA PHE A 400 27.88 -8.14 33.06
C PHE A 400 28.31 -7.22 34.21
N TYR A 401 28.73 -6.00 33.87
CA TYR A 401 29.20 -4.99 34.82
C TYR A 401 28.62 -3.62 34.47
N ARG A 402 28.13 -2.88 35.47
CA ARG A 402 27.71 -1.49 35.30
C ARG A 402 28.93 -0.54 35.36
N PRO A 403 28.81 0.71 34.88
CA PRO A 403 29.92 1.68 34.94
C PRO A 403 30.53 1.86 36.34
N ALA A 404 29.70 1.79 37.39
CA ALA A 404 30.16 1.87 38.78
C ALA A 404 30.98 0.65 39.25
N GLU A 405 30.86 -0.48 38.56
CA GLU A 405 31.53 -1.76 38.89
C GLU A 405 32.79 -1.98 38.06
N PHE A 406 33.22 -0.98 37.28
CA PHE A 406 34.36 -1.09 36.36
C PHE A 406 35.66 -1.53 37.06
N SER A 407 35.91 -1.05 38.28
CA SER A 407 37.07 -1.47 39.06
C SER A 407 37.07 -2.98 39.36
N SER A 408 35.90 -3.54 39.70
CA SER A 408 35.74 -4.97 39.98
C SER A 408 35.93 -5.82 38.72
N PHE A 409 35.54 -5.31 37.55
CA PHE A 409 35.82 -5.95 36.27
C PHE A 409 37.32 -6.07 36.00
N ILE A 410 38.09 -5.00 36.20
CA ILE A 410 39.55 -5.00 36.01
C ILE A 410 40.24 -6.00 36.93
N THR A 411 39.84 -6.06 38.21
CA THR A 411 40.43 -7.01 39.17
C THR A 411 40.03 -8.46 38.87
N GLY A 412 38.86 -8.69 38.26
CA GLY A 412 38.39 -10.01 37.86
C GLY A 412 38.98 -10.53 36.54
N LEU A 413 39.68 -9.67 35.79
CA LEU A 413 40.24 -10.00 34.48
C LEU A 413 41.46 -10.92 34.62
N ARG A 414 41.25 -12.22 34.45
CA ARG A 414 42.31 -13.22 34.38
C ARG A 414 42.87 -13.30 32.97
N LEU A 415 43.80 -12.40 32.65
CA LEU A 415 44.58 -12.50 31.43
C LEU A 415 45.52 -13.70 31.53
N ALA A 416 45.38 -14.66 30.62
CA ALA A 416 46.37 -15.72 30.48
C ALA A 416 47.70 -15.07 30.04
N PRO A 417 48.82 -15.29 30.75
CA PRO A 417 50.12 -14.85 30.27
C PRO A 417 50.35 -15.51 28.91
N LYS A 418 50.52 -14.71 27.86
CA LYS A 418 50.93 -15.24 26.55
C LYS A 418 52.44 -15.43 26.63
N PRO A 419 52.97 -16.66 26.69
CA PRO A 419 54.40 -16.86 26.78
C PRO A 419 55.04 -16.29 25.51
N VAL A 420 55.86 -15.26 25.70
CA VAL A 420 56.76 -14.80 24.65
C VAL A 420 57.94 -15.78 24.68
N LEU A 421 58.11 -16.55 23.61
CA LEU A 421 59.28 -17.39 23.43
C LEU A 421 60.49 -16.47 23.17
N GLU A 422 61.23 -16.11 24.21
CA GLU A 422 62.57 -15.57 24.06
C GLU A 422 63.54 -16.72 23.74
N VAL A 423 63.91 -16.83 22.47
CA VAL A 423 64.96 -17.77 22.04
C VAL A 423 66.31 -17.09 22.24
N HIS A 424 67.02 -17.47 23.30
CA HIS A 424 68.41 -17.06 23.49
C HIS A 424 69.35 -18.01 22.74
N GLU A 425 69.87 -17.58 21.59
CA GLU A 425 70.98 -18.27 20.93
C GLU A 425 72.32 -17.83 21.53
N ALA A 426 72.89 -18.66 22.42
CA ALA A 426 74.26 -18.45 22.89
C ALA A 426 75.26 -18.99 21.85
N ARG A 427 75.98 -18.10 21.17
CA ARG A 427 77.13 -18.50 20.33
C ARG A 427 78.33 -18.81 21.22
N LEU A 428 78.70 -20.09 21.29
CA LEU A 428 79.88 -20.55 22.04
C LEU A 428 81.18 -20.08 21.37
N TRP A 429 81.16 -19.87 20.05
CA TRP A 429 82.30 -19.38 19.29
C TRP A 429 82.42 -17.85 19.43
N GLY A 430 83.54 -17.38 19.99
CA GLY A 430 83.79 -15.97 20.30
C GLY A 430 83.42 -15.54 21.72
N ASN A 431 82.85 -16.44 22.55
CA ASN A 431 82.60 -16.15 23.96
C ASN A 431 83.90 -16.31 24.78
N PRO A 432 84.43 -15.23 25.41
CA PRO A 432 85.70 -15.28 26.15
C PRO A 432 85.65 -16.23 27.34
N TYR A 433 84.48 -16.44 27.94
CA TYR A 433 84.30 -17.37 29.07
C TYR A 433 84.36 -18.84 28.62
N ALA A 434 83.83 -19.17 27.45
CA ALA A 434 83.94 -20.52 26.88
C ALA A 434 85.40 -20.86 26.53
N LEU A 435 86.14 -19.89 25.97
CA LEU A 435 87.58 -20.02 25.72
C LEU A 435 88.37 -20.18 27.03
N ALA A 436 88.09 -19.35 28.04
CA ALA A 436 88.75 -19.43 29.35
C ALA A 436 88.51 -20.80 30.02
N ALA A 437 87.29 -21.34 29.94
CA ALA A 437 86.97 -22.67 30.45
C ALA A 437 87.73 -23.78 29.71
N LEU A 438 87.85 -23.69 28.38
CA LEU A 438 88.60 -24.66 27.58
C LEU A 438 90.10 -24.61 27.91
N VAL A 439 90.68 -23.41 28.00
CA VAL A 439 92.10 -23.22 28.39
C VAL A 439 92.34 -23.72 29.82
N ALA A 440 91.43 -23.47 30.75
CA ALA A 440 91.53 -23.97 32.11
C ALA A 440 91.49 -25.50 32.18
N LEU A 441 90.61 -26.15 31.41
CA LEU A 441 90.56 -27.61 31.28
C LEU A 441 91.85 -28.17 30.68
N LEU A 442 92.39 -27.52 29.66
CA LEU A 442 93.63 -27.94 29.00
C LEU A 442 94.86 -27.75 29.91
N ALA A 443 94.88 -26.65 30.67
CA ALA A 443 95.91 -26.40 31.69
C ALA A 443 95.80 -27.41 32.85
N ALA A 444 94.58 -27.74 33.28
CA ALA A 444 94.33 -28.76 34.29
C ALA A 444 94.77 -30.15 33.80
N GLU A 445 94.44 -30.52 32.56
CA GLU A 445 94.89 -31.76 31.94
C GLU A 445 96.42 -31.81 31.86
N TRP A 446 97.05 -30.75 31.35
CA TRP A 446 98.51 -30.68 31.25
C TRP A 446 99.18 -30.80 32.63
N THR A 447 98.64 -30.12 33.64
CA THR A 447 99.16 -30.19 35.01
C THR A 447 98.98 -31.59 35.60
N LEU A 448 97.85 -32.26 35.32
CA LEU A 448 97.59 -33.63 35.74
C LEU A 448 98.52 -34.64 35.04
N ARG A 449 98.73 -34.50 33.73
CA ARG A 449 99.67 -35.32 32.96
C ARG A 449 101.11 -35.15 33.45
N ARG A 450 101.52 -33.91 33.74
CA ARG A 450 102.86 -33.60 34.26
C ARG A 450 103.08 -34.19 35.66
N ARG A 451 102.08 -34.16 36.53
CA ARG A 451 102.16 -34.78 37.87
C ARG A 451 102.12 -36.31 37.85
N ARG A 452 101.52 -36.92 36.81
CA ARG A 452 101.45 -38.38 36.63
C ARG A 452 102.59 -38.96 35.77
N GLY A 453 103.54 -38.14 35.31
CA GLY A 453 104.76 -38.60 34.64
C GLY A 453 104.58 -39.09 33.19
N MET A 454 103.55 -38.64 32.47
CA MET A 454 103.23 -39.08 31.10
C MET A 454 103.55 -38.02 30.03
N LEU A 455 104.69 -37.33 30.15
CA LEU A 455 105.21 -36.36 29.17
C LEU A 455 106.67 -36.64 28.84
#